data_AF-A0A819JAF6-F1
#
_entry.id   AF-A0A819JAF6-F1
#
_cell.length_a   1.000
_cell.length_b   1.000
_cell.length_c   1.000
_cell.angle_alpha   90.00
_cell.angle_beta   90.00
_cell.angle_gamma   90.00
#
_symmetry.space_group_name_H-M   'P 1'
#
loop_
_entity.id
_entity.type
_entity.pdbx_description
1 polymer ?
#
loop_
_entity_poly.entity_id
_entity_poly.type
_entity_poly.pdbx_seq_one_letter_code
_entity_poly.pdbx_strand_id
1 'polypeptide(L)'
;MCRQYQFHALLCTQYARFQHLTRKDYRIYILVFFYSFKLKVTTTTARLLVNITQPGDSIVGICNTIAGGSTGGSNVNYPSSENPPTAIDGSLSTKYLNFGDSSSGCSGSSSPGINTGFYVTPTISSASVAVGLRFATAGDTPNRDPITVTLEGTNATGTTALNLGSSWTLIYSGSTGISSSTDPGRQTYVSQQSFSNTIAFKSYRLLITSKRGTDNSVQYAEAHIIGYIIV
;
A
#
# COMPACT_ATOMS: atom_id res chain seq x y z
N MET A 1 12.50 -3.05 -19.83
CA MET A 1 11.91 -3.77 -21.00
C MET A 1 13.00 -4.49 -21.81
N CYS A 2 13.62 -5.54 -21.26
CA CYS A 2 14.69 -6.26 -21.97
C CYS A 2 14.66 -7.76 -21.63
N ARG A 3 13.67 -8.50 -22.15
CA ARG A 3 13.63 -9.97 -22.01
C ARG A 3 12.82 -10.70 -23.09
N GLN A 4 12.58 -10.08 -24.24
CA GLN A 4 11.74 -10.66 -25.31
C GLN A 4 12.49 -11.02 -26.60
N TYR A 5 13.80 -10.74 -26.70
CA TYR A 5 14.56 -10.96 -27.94
C TYR A 5 15.45 -12.22 -27.97
N GLN A 6 15.62 -12.94 -26.86
CA GLN A 6 16.49 -14.15 -26.83
C GLN A 6 15.82 -15.42 -27.38
N PHE A 7 14.49 -15.47 -27.47
CA PHE A 7 13.77 -16.69 -27.92
C PHE A 7 13.81 -16.90 -29.44
N HIS A 8 13.97 -15.84 -30.25
CA HIS A 8 14.04 -15.96 -31.71
C HIS A 8 15.43 -16.33 -32.24
N ALA A 9 16.51 -16.11 -31.47
CA ALA A 9 17.87 -16.38 -31.93
C ALA A 9 18.21 -17.88 -31.97
N LEU A 10 17.63 -18.69 -31.09
CA LEU A 10 17.90 -20.13 -31.01
C LEU A 10 17.24 -20.95 -32.13
N LEU A 11 16.15 -20.45 -32.72
CA LEU A 11 15.45 -21.13 -33.81
C LEU A 11 16.11 -20.88 -35.18
N CYS A 12 16.80 -19.75 -35.37
CA CYS A 12 17.37 -19.40 -36.66
C CYS A 12 18.73 -20.08 -36.95
N THR A 13 19.51 -20.42 -35.92
CA THR A 13 20.85 -21.03 -36.09
C THR A 13 20.81 -22.53 -36.40
N GLN A 14 19.70 -23.21 -36.10
CA GLN A 14 19.60 -24.66 -36.28
C GLN A 14 19.11 -25.08 -37.68
N TYR A 15 18.52 -24.16 -38.44
CA TYR A 15 18.05 -24.46 -39.81
C TYR A 15 19.18 -24.40 -40.86
N ALA A 16 20.27 -23.66 -40.59
CA ALA A 16 21.35 -23.41 -41.55
C ALA A 16 22.34 -24.59 -41.71
N ARG A 17 22.26 -25.64 -40.87
CA ARG A 17 23.18 -26.79 -40.94
C ARG A 17 22.66 -27.98 -41.76
N PHE A 18 21.54 -27.83 -42.48
CA PHE A 18 20.86 -28.95 -43.15
C PHE A 18 20.82 -28.88 -44.69
N GLN A 19 21.80 -28.23 -45.34
CA GLN A 19 21.84 -28.11 -46.82
C GLN A 19 23.09 -28.70 -47.47
N HIS A 20 23.94 -29.44 -46.75
CA HIS A 20 25.25 -29.86 -47.28
C HIS A 20 25.53 -31.37 -47.29
N LEU A 21 24.56 -32.19 -47.66
CA LEU A 21 24.80 -33.62 -47.93
C LEU A 21 24.16 -34.04 -49.24
N THR A 22 24.89 -33.82 -50.34
CA THR A 22 24.63 -34.48 -51.62
C THR A 22 25.72 -35.52 -51.89
N ARG A 23 25.26 -36.71 -52.30
CA ARG A 23 25.96 -37.85 -52.93
C ARG A 23 26.65 -38.93 -52.08
N LYS A 24 26.16 -40.14 -52.36
CA LYS A 24 26.75 -41.50 -52.35
C LYS A 24 26.70 -42.31 -51.05
N ASP A 25 25.77 -43.28 -51.08
CA ASP A 25 25.89 -44.65 -50.59
C ASP A 25 26.24 -44.88 -49.12
N TYR A 26 25.36 -44.52 -48.17
CA TYR A 26 25.37 -45.17 -46.85
C TYR A 26 23.95 -45.31 -46.30
N ARG A 27 23.63 -46.51 -45.78
CA ARG A 27 22.39 -46.82 -45.06
C ARG A 27 22.15 -45.76 -43.98
N ILE A 28 21.14 -44.92 -44.18
CA ILE A 28 20.79 -43.84 -43.26
C ILE A 28 20.04 -44.44 -42.07
N TYR A 29 20.75 -44.65 -40.96
CA TYR A 29 20.10 -44.83 -39.66
C TYR A 29 19.60 -43.45 -39.21
N ILE A 30 18.29 -43.21 -39.38
CA ILE A 30 17.64 -42.03 -38.80
C ILE A 30 17.59 -42.23 -37.28
N LEU A 31 18.59 -41.71 -36.57
CA LEU A 31 18.54 -41.54 -35.12
C LEU A 31 17.58 -40.39 -34.82
N VAL A 32 16.31 -40.72 -34.57
CA VAL A 32 15.31 -39.77 -34.09
C VAL A 32 15.63 -39.44 -32.63
N PHE A 33 16.29 -38.30 -32.39
CA PHE A 33 16.44 -37.75 -31.05
C PHE A 33 15.09 -37.19 -30.59
N PHE A 34 14.33 -37.99 -29.83
CA PHE A 34 13.16 -37.50 -29.11
C PHE A 34 13.61 -36.62 -27.95
N TYR A 35 13.70 -35.30 -28.18
CA TYR A 35 13.83 -34.35 -27.07
C TYR A 35 12.47 -34.22 -26.38
N SER A 36 12.34 -34.83 -25.20
CA SER A 36 11.18 -34.63 -24.33
C SER A 36 11.28 -33.25 -23.67
N PHE A 37 10.57 -32.25 -24.23
CA PHE A 37 10.43 -30.94 -23.59
C PHE A 37 9.36 -31.04 -22.50
N LYS A 38 9.77 -31.19 -21.24
CA LYS A 38 8.84 -31.12 -20.12
C LYS A 38 8.44 -29.66 -19.87
N LEU A 39 7.26 -29.26 -20.35
CA LEU A 39 6.63 -28.01 -19.95
C LEU A 39 6.31 -28.07 -18.45
N LYS A 40 7.00 -27.25 -17.65
CA LYS A 40 6.64 -27.02 -16.25
C LYS A 40 5.53 -25.97 -16.24
N VAL A 41 4.28 -26.43 -16.21
CA VAL A 41 3.12 -25.55 -16.02
C VAL A 41 3.08 -25.16 -14.55
N THR A 42 3.47 -23.92 -14.25
CA THR A 42 3.34 -23.36 -12.90
C THR A 42 1.94 -22.77 -12.80
N THR A 43 1.07 -23.39 -11.99
CA THR A 43 -0.25 -22.85 -11.70
C THR A 43 -0.10 -21.79 -10.62
N THR A 44 -0.26 -20.52 -10.97
CA THR A 44 -0.27 -19.42 -9.99
C THR A 44 -1.71 -19.19 -9.56
N THR A 45 -2.07 -19.53 -8.31
CA THR A 45 -3.36 -19.16 -7.75
C THR A 45 -3.44 -17.64 -7.66
N ALA A 46 -4.46 -17.03 -8.28
CA ALA A 46 -4.71 -15.61 -8.14
C ALA A 46 -4.98 -15.29 -6.67
N ARG A 47 -4.23 -14.35 -6.09
CA ARG A 47 -4.51 -13.83 -4.75
C ARG A 47 -5.60 -12.78 -4.86
N LEU A 48 -6.67 -12.90 -4.08
CA LEU A 48 -7.74 -11.91 -4.04
C LEU A 48 -7.24 -10.65 -3.34
N LEU A 49 -7.48 -9.50 -3.97
CA LEU A 49 -7.24 -8.20 -3.38
C LEU A 49 -8.42 -7.83 -2.46
N VAL A 50 -8.12 -7.51 -1.21
CA VAL A 50 -9.12 -7.20 -0.18
C VAL A 50 -8.80 -5.89 0.54
N ASN A 51 -9.80 -5.31 1.20
CA ASN A 51 -9.55 -4.29 2.22
C ASN A 51 -8.98 -4.99 3.47
N ILE A 52 -7.73 -4.68 3.81
CA ILE A 52 -7.02 -5.24 4.95
C ILE A 52 -7.58 -4.66 6.25
N THR A 53 -7.90 -3.37 6.26
CA THR A 53 -8.45 -2.66 7.43
C THR A 53 -9.96 -2.83 7.50
N GLN A 54 -10.47 -3.40 8.59
CA GLN A 54 -11.88 -3.68 8.81
C GLN A 54 -12.44 -2.87 9.99
N PRO A 55 -13.75 -2.56 9.99
CA PRO A 55 -14.40 -2.00 11.17
C PRO A 55 -14.14 -2.87 12.40
N GLY A 56 -13.69 -2.24 13.49
CA GLY A 56 -13.34 -2.92 14.74
C GLY A 56 -11.86 -3.30 14.89
N ASP A 57 -11.02 -3.10 13.87
CA ASP A 57 -9.57 -3.21 14.02
C ASP A 57 -9.05 -2.22 15.07
N SER A 58 -8.02 -2.63 15.82
CA SER A 58 -7.37 -1.75 16.79
C SER A 58 -6.62 -0.64 16.05
N ILE A 59 -7.05 0.61 16.26
CA ILE A 59 -6.50 1.79 15.61
C ILE A 59 -6.21 2.87 16.65
N VAL A 60 -5.04 3.49 16.53
CA VAL A 60 -4.57 4.55 17.42
C VAL A 60 -4.19 5.75 16.58
N GLY A 61 -4.84 6.88 16.84
CA GLY A 61 -4.52 8.15 16.22
C GLY A 61 -3.16 8.63 16.73
N ILE A 62 -2.36 9.23 15.85
CA ILE A 62 -1.01 9.69 16.17
C ILE A 62 -0.76 11.08 15.63
N CYS A 63 0.23 11.76 16.22
CA CYS A 63 0.66 13.09 15.83
C CYS A 63 2.15 13.28 16.06
N ASN A 64 2.70 14.37 15.50
CA ASN A 64 4.13 14.70 15.52
C ASN A 64 5.00 13.47 15.15
N THR A 65 4.58 12.77 14.09
CA THR A 65 5.20 11.52 13.64
C THR A 65 5.66 11.67 12.19
N ILE A 66 6.91 11.31 11.93
CA ILE A 66 7.47 11.22 10.58
C ILE A 66 7.74 9.76 10.22
N ALA A 67 7.83 9.45 8.93
CA ALA A 67 8.23 8.12 8.47
C ALA A 67 9.60 7.73 9.05
N GLY A 68 9.72 6.51 9.56
CA GLY A 68 10.88 6.00 10.32
C GLY A 68 11.08 6.62 11.71
N GLY A 69 10.30 7.64 12.08
CA GLY A 69 10.38 8.33 13.36
C GLY A 69 9.45 7.73 14.42
N SER A 70 9.77 7.98 15.69
CA SER A 70 8.89 7.64 16.80
C SER A 70 7.65 8.53 16.82
N THR A 71 6.57 8.00 17.39
CA THR A 71 5.33 8.73 17.56
C THR A 71 5.48 9.77 18.66
N GLY A 72 5.21 11.05 18.36
CA GLY A 72 5.30 12.14 19.34
C GLY A 72 4.11 12.20 20.31
N GLY A 73 2.91 11.79 19.86
CA GLY A 73 1.72 11.67 20.70
C GLY A 73 0.70 10.70 20.12
N SER A 74 -0.13 10.10 20.97
CA SER A 74 -1.14 9.10 20.61
C SER A 74 -2.51 9.41 21.22
N ASN A 75 -3.57 9.18 20.46
CA ASN A 75 -4.97 9.36 20.86
C ASN A 75 -5.28 10.74 21.48
N VAL A 76 -4.79 11.78 20.80
CA VAL A 76 -4.89 13.16 21.27
C VAL A 76 -5.36 14.07 20.12
N ASN A 77 -6.07 15.14 20.52
CA ASN A 77 -6.43 16.27 19.67
C ASN A 77 -7.34 15.93 18.47
N TYR A 78 -8.54 15.43 18.79
CA TYR A 78 -9.67 15.22 17.87
C TYR A 78 -11.02 15.28 18.62
N PRO A 79 -12.14 15.60 17.95
CA PRO A 79 -13.48 15.52 18.55
C PRO A 79 -13.86 14.08 18.91
N SER A 80 -14.65 13.89 19.96
CA SER A 80 -14.99 12.56 20.47
C SER A 80 -15.68 11.65 19.45
N SER A 81 -16.51 12.22 18.57
CA SER A 81 -17.23 11.52 17.50
C SER A 81 -16.46 11.43 16.17
N GLU A 82 -15.25 11.99 16.12
CA GLU A 82 -14.40 12.04 14.93
C GLU A 82 -13.04 11.41 15.25
N ASN A 83 -13.07 10.27 15.94
CA ASN A 83 -11.93 9.60 16.53
C ASN A 83 -11.31 8.57 15.54
N PRO A 84 -10.14 7.99 15.82
CA PRO A 84 -9.43 7.14 14.86
C PRO A 84 -10.25 5.97 14.27
N PRO A 85 -11.11 5.25 15.03
CA PRO A 85 -11.98 4.20 14.47
C PRO A 85 -12.84 4.62 13.28
N THR A 86 -13.28 5.87 13.21
CA THR A 86 -14.10 6.36 12.09
C THR A 86 -13.30 6.59 10.82
N ALA A 87 -12.01 6.24 10.77
CA ALA A 87 -11.22 6.22 9.54
C ALA A 87 -11.42 4.93 8.72
N ILE A 88 -12.00 3.89 9.31
CA ILE A 88 -12.10 2.54 8.76
C ILE A 88 -13.43 1.87 9.13
N ASP A 89 -14.47 2.64 9.44
CA ASP A 89 -15.75 2.12 9.94
C ASP A 89 -16.73 1.70 8.83
N GLY A 90 -16.36 1.94 7.57
CA GLY A 90 -17.16 1.61 6.39
C GLY A 90 -18.26 2.62 6.10
N SER A 91 -18.21 3.82 6.67
CA SER A 91 -19.24 4.85 6.53
C SER A 91 -18.68 6.15 5.97
N LEU A 92 -19.28 6.60 4.86
CA LEU A 92 -18.95 7.91 4.28
C LEU A 92 -19.55 9.09 5.06
N SER A 93 -20.44 8.83 6.02
CA SER A 93 -21.11 9.86 6.83
C SER A 93 -20.36 10.23 8.10
N THR A 94 -19.40 9.42 8.52
CA THR A 94 -18.48 9.68 9.64
C THR A 94 -17.13 10.14 9.09
N LYS A 95 -16.23 10.60 9.97
CA LYS A 95 -14.88 11.02 9.56
C LYS A 95 -13.93 10.95 10.73
N TYR A 96 -12.69 10.55 10.47
CA TYR A 96 -11.60 10.84 11.38
C TYR A 96 -11.07 12.25 11.11
N LEU A 97 -10.94 13.07 12.16
CA LEU A 97 -10.29 14.37 12.11
C LEU A 97 -9.09 14.38 13.05
N ASN A 98 -7.99 14.97 12.64
CA ASN A 98 -6.81 15.13 13.51
C ASN A 98 -6.26 16.56 13.40
N PHE A 99 -6.22 17.26 14.54
CA PHE A 99 -5.70 18.63 14.61
C PHE A 99 -4.17 18.66 14.65
N GLY A 100 -3.52 17.68 15.28
CA GLY A 100 -2.05 17.60 15.38
C GLY A 100 -1.34 18.70 16.18
N ASP A 101 -2.06 19.66 16.77
CA ASP A 101 -1.53 20.86 17.44
C ASP A 101 -1.02 20.60 18.88
N SER A 102 -0.01 21.40 19.22
CA SER A 102 0.75 21.58 20.46
C SER A 102 -0.01 21.88 21.75
N SER A 103 -1.28 22.30 21.70
CA SER A 103 -2.04 22.63 22.92
C SER A 103 -2.54 21.40 23.69
N SER A 104 -2.43 20.19 23.14
CA SER A 104 -2.89 18.96 23.80
C SER A 104 -2.09 17.75 23.32
N GLY A 105 -1.05 17.36 24.06
CA GLY A 105 -0.34 16.08 23.91
C GLY A 105 0.46 15.87 22.62
N CYS A 106 0.37 16.78 21.65
CA CYS A 106 1.09 16.76 20.36
C CYS A 106 2.03 17.96 20.21
N SER A 107 2.80 18.31 21.24
CA SER A 107 3.76 19.42 21.17
C SER A 107 4.83 19.13 20.12
N GLY A 108 4.91 19.98 19.08
CA GLY A 108 5.98 19.96 18.07
C GLY A 108 5.57 20.10 16.61
N SER A 109 4.27 19.97 16.25
CA SER A 109 3.85 20.21 14.86
C SER A 109 3.56 21.69 14.62
N SER A 110 4.36 22.34 13.78
CA SER A 110 4.12 23.70 13.28
C SER A 110 3.06 23.76 12.17
N SER A 111 2.56 22.61 11.73
CA SER A 111 1.59 22.47 10.63
C SER A 111 0.45 21.55 11.07
N PRO A 112 -0.71 22.12 11.47
CA PRO A 112 -1.83 21.32 11.97
C PRO A 112 -2.23 20.21 10.99
N GLY A 113 -2.55 19.02 11.49
CA GLY A 113 -2.93 17.85 10.68
C GLY A 113 -1.80 17.20 9.85
N ILE A 114 -0.65 17.85 9.66
CA ILE A 114 0.53 17.25 9.01
C ILE A 114 1.34 16.47 10.05
N ASN A 115 1.99 15.39 9.63
CA ASN A 115 2.69 14.44 10.51
C ASN A 115 1.74 13.82 11.54
N THR A 116 0.47 13.67 11.13
CA THR A 116 -0.58 12.99 11.87
C THR A 116 -1.09 11.78 11.11
N GLY A 117 -1.92 10.97 11.73
CA GLY A 117 -2.55 9.84 11.08
C GLY A 117 -2.90 8.79 12.11
N PHE A 118 -2.61 7.53 11.81
CA PHE A 118 -2.84 6.43 12.74
C PHE A 118 -1.88 5.27 12.49
N TYR A 119 -1.73 4.41 13.50
CA TYR A 119 -1.36 3.02 13.24
C TYR A 119 -2.55 2.09 13.53
N VAL A 120 -2.60 0.98 12.82
CA VAL A 120 -3.67 -0.02 12.87
C VAL A 120 -3.09 -1.42 12.91
N THR A 121 -3.72 -2.29 13.68
CA THR A 121 -3.44 -3.74 13.70
C THR A 121 -4.64 -4.48 13.12
N PRO A 122 -4.59 -4.84 11.82
CA PRO A 122 -5.65 -5.58 11.17
C PRO A 122 -5.89 -6.95 11.79
N THR A 123 -7.16 -7.33 11.94
CA THR A 123 -7.57 -8.62 12.52
C THR A 123 -7.95 -9.67 11.49
N ILE A 124 -8.11 -9.27 10.21
CA ILE A 124 -8.52 -10.15 9.11
C ILE A 124 -7.53 -11.29 8.83
N SER A 125 -6.26 -11.13 9.22
CA SER A 125 -5.21 -12.15 9.09
C SER A 125 -4.06 -11.87 10.05
N SER A 126 -3.23 -12.88 10.35
CA SER A 126 -2.08 -12.73 11.24
C SER A 126 -0.99 -11.80 10.68
N ALA A 127 -0.91 -11.68 9.36
CA ALA A 127 -0.14 -10.71 8.62
C ALA A 127 -0.73 -10.58 7.20
N SER A 128 -0.53 -9.43 6.58
CA SER A 128 -1.01 -9.13 5.22
C SER A 128 0.06 -8.39 4.43
N VAL A 129 -0.10 -8.30 3.11
CA VAL A 129 0.77 -7.53 2.21
C VAL A 129 -0.05 -6.38 1.64
N ALA A 130 0.15 -5.16 2.15
CA ALA A 130 -0.44 -3.95 1.58
C ALA A 130 0.17 -3.62 0.22
N VAL A 131 -0.66 -3.38 -0.79
CA VAL A 131 -0.26 -3.01 -2.17
C VAL A 131 -1.10 -1.86 -2.74
N GLY A 132 -1.97 -1.27 -1.92
CA GLY A 132 -2.74 -0.10 -2.30
C GLY A 132 -3.37 0.63 -1.13
N LEU A 133 -3.85 1.83 -1.42
CA LEU A 133 -4.61 2.70 -0.51
C LEU A 133 -5.84 3.24 -1.24
N ARG A 134 -6.95 3.36 -0.53
CA ARG A 134 -8.16 4.02 -1.05
C ARG A 134 -8.74 4.93 0.02
N PHE A 135 -8.87 6.20 -0.32
CA PHE A 135 -9.44 7.21 0.58
C PHE A 135 -10.87 7.56 0.21
N ALA A 136 -11.63 8.03 1.20
CA ALA A 136 -12.84 8.81 0.99
C ALA A 136 -12.74 10.18 1.65
N THR A 137 -13.23 11.19 0.95
CA THR A 137 -13.30 12.56 1.46
C THR A 137 -14.35 12.67 2.58
N ALA A 138 -14.06 13.42 3.65
CA ALA A 138 -15.00 13.70 4.74
C ALA A 138 -16.16 14.64 4.33
N GLY A 139 -17.00 15.08 5.27
CA GLY A 139 -18.14 15.99 5.01
C GLY A 139 -17.84 17.50 4.98
N ASP A 140 -16.87 18.02 5.73
CA ASP A 140 -16.86 19.47 6.05
C ASP A 140 -16.30 20.39 4.95
N THR A 141 -15.01 20.28 4.65
CA THR A 141 -14.28 21.26 3.83
C THR A 141 -13.11 20.61 3.09
N PRO A 142 -12.92 20.93 1.79
CA PRO A 142 -11.82 20.40 0.99
C PRO A 142 -10.42 20.83 1.48
N ASN A 143 -10.30 21.96 2.19
CA ASN A 143 -9.00 22.46 2.67
C ASN A 143 -8.27 21.49 3.61
N ARG A 144 -9.02 20.58 4.25
CA ARG A 144 -8.50 19.58 5.18
C ARG A 144 -8.27 18.21 4.53
N ASP A 145 -8.46 18.09 3.21
CA ASP A 145 -8.25 16.81 2.53
C ASP A 145 -6.76 16.40 2.53
N PRO A 146 -6.42 15.15 2.87
CA PRO A 146 -5.06 14.65 2.77
C PRO A 146 -4.66 14.46 1.31
N ILE A 147 -3.57 15.10 0.89
CA ILE A 147 -3.10 15.03 -0.51
C ILE A 147 -2.01 13.97 -0.68
N THR A 148 -1.08 13.91 0.27
CA THR A 148 -0.02 12.89 0.27
C THR A 148 0.09 12.21 1.62
N VAL A 149 0.57 10.97 1.57
CA VAL A 149 0.76 10.11 2.73
C VAL A 149 2.05 9.32 2.66
N THR A 150 2.47 8.79 3.80
CA THR A 150 3.31 7.59 3.85
C THR A 150 2.53 6.41 4.42
N LEU A 151 2.84 5.21 3.94
CA LEU A 151 2.43 3.95 4.55
C LEU A 151 3.67 3.16 4.95
N GLU A 152 3.69 2.70 6.18
CA GLU A 152 4.75 1.87 6.73
C GLU A 152 4.14 0.58 7.30
N GLY A 153 4.94 -0.49 7.35
CA GLY A 153 4.56 -1.76 7.97
C GLY A 153 5.50 -2.17 9.08
N THR A 154 5.00 -2.94 10.04
CA THR A 154 5.80 -3.55 11.10
C THR A 154 5.30 -4.95 11.46
N ASN A 155 6.23 -5.77 11.95
CA ASN A 155 5.95 -7.06 12.59
C ASN A 155 6.16 -7.01 14.11
N ALA A 156 6.56 -5.84 14.65
CA ALA A 156 6.61 -5.60 16.08
C ALA A 156 5.20 -5.62 16.68
N THR A 157 5.09 -5.99 17.95
CA THR A 157 3.80 -6.13 18.65
C THR A 157 3.83 -5.34 19.96
N GLY A 158 2.65 -4.88 20.39
CA GLY A 158 2.48 -4.14 21.63
C GLY A 158 2.72 -2.64 21.47
N THR A 159 1.96 -1.85 22.23
CA THR A 159 1.89 -0.39 22.10
C THR A 159 3.24 0.29 22.20
N THR A 160 4.14 -0.16 23.09
CA THR A 160 5.47 0.42 23.23
C THR A 160 6.25 0.34 21.92
N ALA A 161 6.29 -0.85 21.29
CA ALA A 161 7.04 -1.03 20.05
C ALA A 161 6.40 -0.29 18.86
N LEU A 162 5.07 -0.23 18.81
CA LEU A 162 4.35 0.50 17.75
C LEU A 162 4.56 2.01 17.81
N ASN A 163 4.95 2.56 18.97
CA ASN A 163 5.33 3.98 19.09
C ASN A 163 6.80 4.26 18.78
N LEU A 164 7.65 3.24 18.61
CA LEU A 164 9.06 3.42 18.28
C LEU A 164 9.28 3.47 16.76
N GLY A 165 10.02 4.46 16.28
CA GLY A 165 10.30 4.63 14.85
C GLY A 165 11.06 3.48 14.21
N SER A 166 12.01 2.89 14.95
CA SER A 166 12.83 1.75 14.50
C SER A 166 12.03 0.48 14.20
N SER A 167 10.76 0.43 14.57
CA SER A 167 9.86 -0.69 14.28
C SER A 167 9.30 -0.65 12.86
N TRP A 168 9.35 0.49 12.17
CA TRP A 168 8.57 0.72 10.94
C TRP A 168 9.43 0.65 9.68
N THR A 169 8.91 -0.03 8.65
CA THR A 169 9.49 -0.10 7.32
C THR A 169 8.61 0.66 6.34
N LEU A 170 9.15 1.67 5.65
CA LEU A 170 8.43 2.43 4.63
C LEU A 170 8.07 1.54 3.43
N ILE A 171 6.79 1.56 3.05
CA ILE A 171 6.25 0.77 1.92
C ILE A 171 5.78 1.71 0.79
N TYR A 172 5.20 2.85 1.16
CA TYR A 172 4.68 3.82 0.19
C TYR A 172 4.88 5.25 0.68
N SER A 173 5.19 6.15 -0.25
CA SER A 173 5.17 7.60 -0.06
C SER A 173 4.64 8.22 -1.34
N GLY A 174 3.50 8.89 -1.27
CA GLY A 174 2.84 9.39 -2.48
C GLY A 174 1.45 9.93 -2.24
N SER A 175 0.66 10.00 -3.32
CA SER A 175 -0.68 10.58 -3.32
C SER A 175 -1.69 9.71 -2.56
N THR A 176 -2.77 10.32 -2.08
CA THR A 176 -4.00 9.62 -1.62
C THR A 176 -4.97 9.33 -2.76
N GLY A 177 -4.72 9.87 -3.96
CA GLY A 177 -5.67 9.94 -5.07
C GLY A 177 -6.54 11.20 -5.06
N ILE A 178 -6.45 12.04 -4.01
CA ILE A 178 -7.11 13.35 -3.97
C ILE A 178 -6.24 14.38 -4.71
N SER A 179 -6.84 15.10 -5.67
CA SER A 179 -6.16 16.18 -6.39
C SER A 179 -5.85 17.36 -5.46
N SER A 180 -4.66 17.96 -5.57
CA SER A 180 -4.29 19.16 -4.83
C SER A 180 -5.02 20.42 -5.31
N SER A 181 -5.46 20.46 -6.57
CA SER A 181 -6.05 21.65 -7.20
C SER A 181 -7.57 21.59 -7.37
N THR A 182 -8.17 20.40 -7.31
CA THR A 182 -9.61 20.22 -7.56
C THR A 182 -10.26 19.36 -6.48
N ASP A 183 -11.38 19.83 -5.93
CA ASP A 183 -12.18 19.06 -4.98
C ASP A 183 -12.91 17.91 -5.71
N PRO A 184 -12.67 16.63 -5.36
CA PRO A 184 -13.38 15.51 -5.96
C PRO A 184 -14.83 15.36 -5.47
N GLY A 185 -15.27 16.22 -4.54
CA GLY A 185 -16.56 16.15 -3.87
C GLY A 185 -16.41 15.64 -2.42
N ARG A 186 -17.52 15.64 -1.68
CA ARG A 186 -17.55 15.22 -0.27
C ARG A 186 -18.18 13.86 -0.09
N GLN A 187 -17.78 13.16 0.97
CA GLN A 187 -18.31 11.83 1.33
C GLN A 187 -18.25 10.85 0.16
N THR A 188 -17.14 10.88 -0.59
CA THR A 188 -16.97 10.07 -1.79
C THR A 188 -15.59 9.42 -1.83
N TYR A 189 -15.54 8.20 -2.37
CA TYR A 189 -14.27 7.52 -2.61
C TYR A 189 -13.52 8.15 -3.78
N VAL A 190 -12.21 8.29 -3.63
CA VAL A 190 -11.31 8.66 -4.73
C VAL A 190 -10.62 7.43 -5.33
N SER A 191 -9.89 7.67 -6.43
CA SER A 191 -9.12 6.64 -7.12
C SER A 191 -8.14 5.95 -6.19
N GLN A 192 -8.20 4.62 -6.14
CA GLN A 192 -7.25 3.81 -5.40
C GLN A 192 -5.83 4.02 -5.95
N GLN A 193 -4.87 4.17 -5.04
CA GLN A 193 -3.45 4.23 -5.36
C GLN A 193 -2.85 2.84 -5.17
N SER A 194 -2.09 2.36 -6.14
CA SER A 194 -1.43 1.05 -6.10
C SER A 194 0.09 1.20 -6.07
N PHE A 195 0.76 0.30 -5.37
CA PHE A 195 2.20 0.27 -5.22
C PHE A 195 2.71 -1.15 -5.02
N SER A 196 4.02 -1.34 -5.21
CA SER A 196 4.66 -2.64 -5.06
C SER A 196 5.11 -2.88 -3.63
N ASN A 197 4.70 -4.00 -3.06
CA ASN A 197 5.22 -4.53 -1.80
C ASN A 197 5.14 -6.06 -1.86
N THR A 198 6.16 -6.72 -1.34
CA THR A 198 6.21 -8.19 -1.25
C THR A 198 6.34 -8.69 0.18
N ILE A 199 6.45 -7.78 1.16
CA ILE A 199 6.65 -8.10 2.56
C ILE A 199 5.31 -8.05 3.28
N ALA A 200 5.04 -9.10 4.07
CA ALA A 200 3.87 -9.16 4.92
C ALA A 200 4.14 -8.53 6.30
N PHE A 201 3.17 -7.76 6.79
CA PHE A 201 3.24 -7.04 8.07
C PHE A 201 2.00 -7.32 8.93
N LYS A 202 2.19 -7.28 10.26
CA LYS A 202 1.13 -7.44 11.26
C LYS A 202 0.39 -6.13 11.52
N SER A 203 1.03 -4.99 11.32
CA SER A 203 0.46 -3.68 11.59
C SER A 203 0.98 -2.66 10.59
N TYR A 204 0.20 -1.61 10.38
CA TYR A 204 0.49 -0.55 9.44
C TYR A 204 0.41 0.81 10.12
N ARG A 205 1.23 1.75 9.65
CA ARG A 205 1.18 3.16 10.06
C ARG A 205 0.99 4.04 8.83
N LEU A 206 -0.09 4.81 8.85
CA LEU A 206 -0.44 5.76 7.80
C LEU A 206 -0.25 7.18 8.35
N LEU A 207 0.55 7.98 7.65
CA LEU A 207 0.84 9.37 8.02
C LEU A 207 0.44 10.30 6.89
N ILE A 208 -0.23 11.41 7.24
CA ILE A 208 -0.52 12.51 6.33
C ILE A 208 0.73 13.40 6.23
N THR A 209 1.24 13.57 5.02
CA THR A 209 2.44 14.38 4.74
C THR A 209 2.14 15.70 4.06
N SER A 210 0.97 15.84 3.44
CA SER A 210 0.45 17.13 2.97
C SER A 210 -1.07 17.10 2.90
N LYS A 211 -1.67 18.29 2.86
CA LYS A 211 -3.11 18.49 2.71
C LYS A 211 -3.39 19.66 1.77
N ARG A 212 -4.64 19.79 1.30
CA ARG A 212 -5.00 20.73 0.22
C ARG A 212 -4.79 22.19 0.61
N GLY A 213 -5.24 22.57 1.80
CA GLY A 213 -5.26 23.95 2.27
C GLY A 213 -4.53 24.13 3.60
N THR A 214 -4.80 25.23 4.27
CA THR A 214 -4.08 25.67 5.48
C THR A 214 -4.93 25.61 6.75
N ASP A 215 -6.12 24.99 6.69
CA ASP A 215 -7.02 24.83 7.83
C ASP A 215 -6.34 24.12 9.01
N ASN A 216 -6.93 24.18 10.20
CA ASN A 216 -6.29 23.71 11.43
C ASN A 216 -6.26 22.17 11.63
N SER A 217 -6.57 21.35 10.63
CA SER A 217 -6.60 19.88 10.77
C SER A 217 -6.50 19.17 9.43
N VAL A 218 -6.48 17.84 9.47
CA VAL A 218 -6.77 16.95 8.35
C VAL A 218 -8.02 16.13 8.67
N GLN A 219 -8.79 15.73 7.66
CA GLN A 219 -9.94 14.86 7.83
C GLN A 219 -10.16 13.93 6.63
N TYR A 220 -10.74 12.76 6.88
CA TYR A 220 -11.14 11.80 5.86
C TYR A 220 -12.23 10.87 6.41
N ALA A 221 -13.17 10.46 5.55
CA ALA A 221 -14.22 9.53 5.93
C ALA A 221 -13.68 8.10 6.01
N GLU A 222 -12.84 7.71 5.04
CA GLU A 222 -12.24 6.38 4.99
C GLU A 222 -10.78 6.45 4.55
N ALA A 223 -9.96 5.55 5.08
CA ALA A 223 -8.57 5.32 4.69
C ALA A 223 -8.29 3.81 4.66
N HIS A 224 -8.71 3.15 3.58
CA HIS A 224 -8.56 1.71 3.41
C HIS A 224 -7.16 1.33 2.96
N ILE A 225 -6.59 0.33 3.62
CA ILE A 225 -5.37 -0.34 3.16
C ILE A 225 -5.78 -1.56 2.35
N ILE A 226 -5.34 -1.63 1.10
CA ILE A 226 -5.75 -2.65 0.14
C ILE A 226 -4.60 -3.62 -0.09
N GLY A 227 -4.88 -4.92 -0.09
CA GLY A 227 -3.82 -5.91 -0.30
C GLY A 227 -4.22 -7.37 -0.20
N TYR A 228 -3.23 -8.21 0.07
CA TYR A 228 -3.40 -9.65 0.13
C TYR A 228 -3.24 -10.15 1.56
N ILE A 229 -4.13 -11.01 2.01
CA ILE A 229 -3.98 -11.71 3.29
C ILE A 229 -3.09 -12.96 3.13
N ILE A 230 -2.40 -13.33 4.20
CA ILE A 230 -1.73 -14.63 4.28
C ILE A 230 -2.74 -15.62 4.83
N VAL A 231 -3.02 -16.66 4.04
CA VAL A 231 -3.94 -17.76 4.35
C VAL A 231 -3.15 -18.98 4.81
#